data_AF-A0A9P5QFV9-F1
#
_entry.id   AF-A0A9P5QFV9-F1
#
_cell.length_a   1.000
_cell.length_b   1.000
_cell.length_c   1.000
_cell.angle_alpha   90.00
_cell.angle_beta   90.00
_cell.angle_gamma   90.00
#
_symmetry.space_group_name_H-M   'P 1'
#
loop_
_entity.id
_entity.type
_entity.pdbx_description
1 polymer ?
#
loop_
_entity_poly.entity_id
_entity_poly.type
_entity_poly.pdbx_seq_one_letter_code
_entity_poly.pdbx_strand_id
1 'polypeptide(L)'
;MHTSFILKILAFIHILKISTEESIGDLKEAIKKKKENDFDKVDADKLILHHVSLTINDDDEEKPITLQGQPNAKKLRATSEISEVFATTPPKKTIHIIVQRPSTAEQVDSLQVAMLRKQLSDMTGIVDGISSKPTKDSYPWTTDLQTTALQEFKSALIKISPQHASDPYLEVFSYEGNASTSKYQIIRDDHHLRAILSISKKSRASKLFISLACPSKSYSAWTFDEVCAEYKLSLLSKPPISVIPLFDGVEAAPLDSAEAIKLKDELTVEVVKRNSALKGVHLNEASRSLVVGSYLIAATELFKEDLVLDVEREIKGRRGHGKVDYSVHSRKSNSTLDYTLGATEVKKEDIQQGFAQNIVQLESALLARDY
;
A
#
# COMPACT_ATOMS: atom_id res chain seq x y z
N MET A 1 -4.41 -17.74 73.28
CA MET A 1 -3.74 -19.00 72.88
C MET A 1 -3.86 -19.10 71.37
N HIS A 2 -2.76 -18.95 70.62
CA HIS A 2 -2.81 -19.14 69.17
C HIS A 2 -2.84 -20.63 68.86
N THR A 3 -3.93 -21.08 68.24
CA THR A 3 -4.14 -22.47 67.86
C THR A 3 -3.53 -22.69 66.48
N SER A 4 -2.59 -23.63 66.34
CA SER A 4 -1.95 -23.98 65.07
C SER A 4 -2.27 -25.43 64.69
N PHE A 5 -2.55 -25.67 63.41
CA PHE A 5 -2.72 -27.03 62.88
C PHE A 5 -1.42 -27.58 62.31
N ILE A 6 -1.24 -28.89 62.45
CA ILE A 6 -0.20 -29.67 61.76
C ILE A 6 -0.86 -30.31 60.54
N LEU A 7 -0.57 -29.78 59.35
CA LEU A 7 -1.06 -30.33 58.09
C LEU A 7 0.03 -31.18 57.44
N LYS A 8 -0.31 -32.41 57.05
CA LYS A 8 0.51 -33.24 56.17
C LYS A 8 0.10 -32.97 54.72
N ILE A 9 1.04 -32.46 53.95
CA ILE A 9 0.85 -32.11 52.54
C ILE A 9 1.60 -33.12 51.68
N LEU A 10 0.94 -33.62 50.64
CA LEU A 10 1.56 -34.55 49.72
C LEU A 10 2.23 -33.82 48.55
N ALA A 11 3.50 -33.50 48.77
CA ALA A 11 4.50 -33.25 47.72
C ALA A 11 5.84 -33.89 48.16
N PHE A 12 5.77 -35.14 48.62
CA PHE A 12 6.64 -35.79 49.63
C PHE A 12 6.34 -35.30 51.06
N ILE A 13 5.88 -36.23 51.89
CA ILE A 13 5.25 -36.05 53.22
C ILE A 13 6.01 -35.02 54.08
N HIS A 14 5.48 -33.80 54.19
CA HIS A 14 6.02 -32.75 55.06
C HIS A 14 4.93 -32.19 55.97
N ILE A 15 5.33 -31.92 57.22
CA ILE A 15 4.50 -31.26 58.22
C ILE A 15 4.66 -29.75 58.07
N LEU A 16 3.56 -29.05 57.80
CA LEU A 16 3.47 -27.59 57.83
C LEU A 16 2.67 -27.18 59.06
N LYS A 17 3.24 -26.25 59.84
CA LYS A 17 2.55 -25.55 60.93
C LYS A 17 2.03 -24.24 60.36
N ILE A 18 0.72 -24.06 60.41
CA ILE A 18 0.06 -22.85 59.96
C ILE A 18 -0.96 -22.41 61.02
N SER A 19 -1.19 -21.10 61.13
CA SER A 19 -2.20 -20.56 62.03
C SER A 19 -3.60 -20.94 61.54
N THR A 20 -4.53 -21.07 62.47
CA THR A 20 -5.94 -21.31 62.14
C THR A 20 -6.66 -20.08 61.59
N GLU A 21 -6.09 -18.89 61.84
CA GLU A 21 -6.58 -17.58 61.40
C GLU A 21 -6.07 -17.20 60.00
N GLU A 22 -5.15 -17.99 59.42
CA GLU A 22 -4.60 -17.73 58.08
C GLU A 22 -5.53 -18.24 56.97
N SER A 23 -5.43 -17.63 55.80
CA SER A 23 -6.20 -18.01 54.62
C SER A 23 -5.57 -19.17 53.86
N ILE A 24 -6.33 -19.79 52.97
CA ILE A 24 -5.78 -20.74 52.00
C ILE A 24 -4.76 -20.07 51.06
N GLY A 25 -4.84 -18.75 50.84
CA GLY A 25 -3.82 -17.97 50.14
C GLY A 25 -2.48 -18.01 50.86
N ASP A 26 -2.47 -17.73 52.16
CA ASP A 26 -1.28 -17.78 53.02
C ASP A 26 -0.69 -19.19 53.06
N LEU A 27 -1.55 -20.22 53.03
CA LEU A 27 -1.13 -21.61 52.92
C LEU A 27 -0.40 -21.91 51.60
N LYS A 28 -0.82 -21.33 50.47
CA LYS A 28 -0.11 -21.49 49.20
C LYS A 28 1.28 -20.86 49.24
N GLU A 29 1.41 -19.68 49.87
CA GLU A 29 2.71 -19.03 50.07
C GLU A 29 3.63 -19.85 50.97
N ALA A 30 3.10 -20.38 52.08
CA ALA A 30 3.83 -21.25 52.99
C ALA A 30 4.33 -22.52 52.30
N ILE A 31 3.50 -23.14 51.44
CA ILE A 31 3.86 -24.30 50.63
C ILE A 31 4.98 -23.96 49.64
N LYS A 32 4.83 -22.87 48.88
CA LYS A 32 5.86 -22.43 47.91
C LYS A 32 7.18 -22.14 48.61
N LYS A 33 7.17 -21.42 49.73
CA LYS A 33 8.37 -21.09 50.52
C LYS A 33 9.06 -22.33 51.06
N LYS A 34 8.29 -23.35 51.48
CA LYS A 34 8.85 -24.60 51.99
C LYS A 34 9.43 -25.50 50.90
N LYS A 35 8.90 -25.38 49.67
CA LYS A 35 9.21 -26.23 48.52
C LYS A 35 9.63 -25.39 47.30
N GLU A 36 10.50 -24.42 47.54
CA GLU A 36 10.89 -23.40 46.55
C GLU A 36 11.42 -24.04 45.26
N ASN A 37 12.27 -25.06 45.38
CA ASN A 37 12.82 -25.79 44.23
C ASN A 37 11.74 -26.60 43.48
N ASP A 38 10.83 -27.24 44.20
CA ASP A 38 9.80 -28.10 43.59
C ASP A 38 8.74 -27.27 42.86
N PHE A 39 8.57 -25.99 43.21
CA PHE A 39 7.64 -25.05 42.59
C PHE A 39 8.34 -23.85 41.95
N ASP A 40 9.60 -24.03 41.54
CA ASP A 40 10.33 -23.01 40.81
C ASP A 40 9.52 -22.54 39.58
N LYS A 41 9.51 -21.23 39.34
CA LYS A 41 8.76 -20.54 38.26
C LYS A 41 7.23 -20.65 38.33
N VAL A 42 6.64 -21.12 39.43
CA VAL A 42 5.19 -21.08 39.65
C VAL A 42 4.87 -20.06 40.75
N ASP A 43 4.04 -19.07 40.44
CA ASP A 43 3.56 -18.11 41.45
C ASP A 43 2.67 -18.82 42.49
N ALA A 44 2.74 -18.39 43.75
CA ALA A 44 2.06 -19.09 44.85
C ALA A 44 0.54 -19.12 44.63
N ASP A 45 -0.03 -18.01 44.15
CA ASP A 45 -1.44 -17.86 43.82
C ASP A 45 -1.93 -18.87 42.76
N LYS A 46 -1.04 -19.29 41.85
CA LYS A 46 -1.31 -20.25 40.77
C LYS A 46 -1.31 -21.70 41.20
N LEU A 47 -0.87 -22.03 42.42
CA LEU A 47 -0.98 -23.39 42.97
C LEU A 47 -2.44 -23.78 43.16
N ILE A 48 -2.82 -24.99 42.76
CA ILE A 48 -4.16 -25.53 42.97
C ILE A 48 -4.09 -26.49 44.16
N LEU A 49 -4.85 -26.21 45.22
CA LEU A 49 -4.91 -27.05 46.43
C LEU A 49 -6.21 -27.85 46.46
N HIS A 50 -6.12 -29.14 46.77
CA HIS A 50 -7.27 -30.03 46.95
C HIS A 50 -7.25 -30.61 48.36
N HIS A 51 -8.37 -30.46 49.08
CA HIS A 51 -8.58 -31.10 50.37
C HIS A 51 -8.95 -32.56 50.19
N VAL A 52 -8.27 -33.43 50.95
CA VAL A 52 -8.43 -34.89 50.94
C VAL A 52 -8.33 -35.42 52.37
N SER A 53 -8.79 -36.66 52.60
CA SER A 53 -8.59 -37.35 53.88
C SER A 53 -8.08 -38.77 53.60
N LEU A 54 -6.75 -38.95 53.67
CA LEU A 54 -6.10 -40.22 53.34
C LEU A 54 -5.28 -40.74 54.51
N THR A 55 -5.73 -41.83 55.13
CA THR A 55 -4.99 -42.55 56.17
C THR A 55 -3.83 -43.31 55.53
N ILE A 56 -2.60 -43.04 55.97
CA ILE A 56 -1.41 -43.79 55.55
C ILE A 56 -1.16 -44.87 56.61
N ASN A 57 -1.19 -46.14 56.20
CA ASN A 57 -0.68 -47.25 57.02
C ASN A 57 0.83 -47.43 56.77
N ASP A 58 1.52 -48.10 57.69
CA ASP A 58 2.99 -48.23 57.62
C ASP A 58 3.46 -48.98 56.33
N ASP A 59 2.57 -49.69 55.62
CA ASP A 59 2.82 -50.35 54.32
C ASP A 59 2.59 -49.44 53.08
N ASP A 60 2.09 -48.21 53.24
CA ASP A 60 1.70 -47.31 52.14
C ASP A 60 2.68 -46.14 51.93
N GLU A 61 3.79 -46.07 52.66
CA GLU A 61 4.76 -44.97 52.54
C GLU A 61 5.47 -44.89 51.17
N GLU A 62 5.45 -45.97 50.38
CA GLU A 62 6.13 -46.05 49.07
C GLU A 62 5.20 -45.96 47.85
N LYS A 63 3.87 -45.87 48.02
CA LYS A 63 2.94 -45.80 46.86
C LYS A 63 2.73 -44.37 46.36
N PRO A 64 2.83 -44.11 45.03
CA PRO A 64 2.53 -42.79 44.47
C PRO A 64 1.02 -42.49 44.56
N ILE A 65 0.66 -41.53 45.41
CA ILE A 65 -0.73 -41.06 45.55
C ILE A 65 -1.03 -40.07 44.42
N THR A 66 -2.05 -40.37 43.61
CA THR A 66 -2.50 -39.53 42.49
C THR A 66 -3.88 -38.94 42.76
N LEU A 67 -4.14 -37.73 42.23
CA LEU A 67 -5.44 -37.06 42.36
C LEU A 67 -6.60 -37.87 41.71
N GLN A 68 -6.30 -38.62 40.65
CA GLN A 68 -7.27 -39.45 39.92
C GLN A 68 -7.83 -40.59 40.78
N GLY A 69 -7.11 -41.04 41.81
CA GLY A 69 -7.57 -42.05 42.77
C GLY A 69 -8.42 -41.49 43.91
N GLN A 70 -8.73 -40.19 43.93
CA GLN A 70 -9.37 -39.49 45.05
C GLN A 70 -10.72 -38.86 44.67
N PRO A 71 -11.82 -39.63 44.65
CA PRO A 71 -13.14 -39.13 44.25
C PRO A 71 -13.70 -38.04 45.18
N ASN A 72 -13.20 -37.94 46.41
CA ASN A 72 -13.63 -36.97 47.41
C ASN A 72 -12.73 -35.72 47.49
N ALA A 73 -11.80 -35.53 46.56
CA ALA A 73 -10.91 -34.37 46.55
C ALA A 73 -11.69 -33.07 46.26
N LYS A 74 -11.67 -32.12 47.20
CA LYS A 74 -12.37 -30.83 47.05
C LYS A 74 -11.37 -29.70 46.80
N LYS A 75 -11.49 -29.01 45.66
CA LYS A 75 -10.67 -27.83 45.35
C LYS A 75 -10.92 -26.70 46.37
N LEU A 76 -9.84 -26.17 46.95
CA LEU A 76 -9.88 -25.11 47.94
C LEU A 76 -9.81 -23.73 47.27
N ARG A 77 -10.59 -22.78 47.80
CA ARG A 77 -10.57 -21.37 47.36
C ARG A 77 -9.55 -20.60 48.19
N ALA A 78 -8.78 -19.73 47.55
CA ALA A 78 -7.74 -18.94 48.22
C ALA A 78 -8.30 -18.01 49.31
N THR A 79 -9.57 -17.59 49.18
CA THR A 79 -10.26 -16.70 50.11
C THR A 79 -10.88 -17.39 51.31
N SER A 80 -10.86 -18.73 51.36
CA SER A 80 -11.38 -19.47 52.53
C SER A 80 -10.38 -19.40 53.67
N GLU A 81 -10.87 -19.38 54.91
CA GLU A 81 -10.04 -19.51 56.09
C GLU A 81 -9.65 -20.98 56.32
N ILE A 82 -8.50 -21.22 56.93
CA ILE A 82 -8.06 -22.58 57.27
C ILE A 82 -8.99 -23.21 58.31
N SER A 83 -9.52 -22.41 59.23
CA SER A 83 -10.53 -22.79 60.24
C SER A 83 -11.81 -23.35 59.62
N GLU A 84 -12.27 -22.79 58.49
CA GLU A 84 -13.48 -23.23 57.77
C GLU A 84 -13.28 -24.58 57.08
N VAL A 85 -12.05 -24.85 56.61
CA VAL A 85 -11.71 -26.10 55.94
C VAL A 85 -11.40 -27.20 56.94
N PHE A 86 -10.75 -26.86 58.06
CA PHE A 86 -10.36 -27.77 59.14
C PHE A 86 -11.02 -27.34 60.46
N ALA A 87 -12.32 -27.61 60.59
CA ALA A 87 -13.10 -27.23 61.78
C ALA A 87 -12.59 -27.85 63.09
N THR A 88 -11.87 -28.96 63.02
CA THR A 88 -11.25 -29.66 64.16
C THR A 88 -9.81 -30.03 63.84
N THR A 89 -9.01 -30.32 64.87
CA THR A 89 -7.62 -30.72 64.71
C THR A 89 -7.51 -31.92 63.77
N PRO A 90 -6.82 -31.79 62.62
CA PRO A 90 -6.74 -32.86 61.64
C PRO A 90 -6.13 -34.13 62.25
N PRO A 91 -6.68 -35.32 61.94
CA PRO A 91 -6.16 -36.58 62.46
C PRO A 91 -4.68 -36.78 62.14
N LYS A 92 -3.95 -37.40 63.09
CA LYS A 92 -2.57 -37.85 62.88
C LYS A 92 -2.55 -38.98 61.83
N LYS A 93 -1.39 -39.21 61.21
CA LYS A 93 -1.16 -40.23 60.15
C LYS A 93 -2.09 -40.10 58.92
N THR A 94 -2.63 -38.90 58.65
CA THR A 94 -3.52 -38.65 57.51
C THR A 94 -2.94 -37.53 56.62
N ILE A 95 -3.03 -37.66 55.29
CA ILE A 95 -2.75 -36.56 54.34
C ILE A 95 -4.01 -35.74 54.17
N HIS A 96 -3.85 -34.42 54.25
CA HIS A 96 -4.96 -33.48 54.27
C HIS A 96 -5.05 -32.64 52.99
N ILE A 97 -3.95 -32.49 52.24
CA ILE A 97 -3.87 -31.62 51.07
C ILE A 97 -3.02 -32.23 49.96
N ILE A 98 -3.53 -32.20 48.73
CA ILE A 98 -2.79 -32.46 47.49
C ILE A 98 -2.54 -31.12 46.77
N VAL A 99 -1.30 -30.89 46.33
CA VAL A 99 -0.89 -29.69 45.59
C VAL A 99 -0.74 -30.03 44.10
N GLN A 100 -1.43 -29.31 43.24
CA GLN A 100 -1.38 -29.48 41.79
C GLN A 100 -0.82 -28.23 41.10
N ARG A 101 0.07 -28.42 40.12
CA ARG A 101 0.55 -27.36 39.22
C ARG A 101 -0.55 -26.98 38.22
N PRO A 102 -0.67 -25.69 37.83
CA PRO A 102 -1.57 -25.30 36.75
C PRO A 102 -1.17 -26.00 35.44
N SER A 103 -2.13 -26.59 34.72
CA SER A 103 -1.88 -27.34 33.50
C SER A 103 -1.58 -26.42 32.31
N THR A 104 -0.60 -26.81 31.49
CA THR A 104 -0.13 -26.11 30.28
C THR A 104 -1.22 -25.86 29.22
N ALA A 105 -2.36 -26.56 29.27
CA ALA A 105 -3.44 -26.46 28.28
C ALA A 105 -4.10 -25.06 28.20
N GLU A 106 -4.30 -24.38 29.33
CA GLU A 106 -4.92 -23.04 29.36
C GLU A 106 -3.99 -21.94 28.80
N GLN A 107 -2.67 -22.17 28.85
CA GLN A 107 -1.69 -21.28 28.24
C GLN A 107 -1.57 -21.49 26.72
N VAL A 108 -1.78 -22.72 26.24
CA VAL A 108 -1.67 -23.06 24.82
C VAL A 108 -2.85 -22.51 24.01
N ASP A 109 -4.08 -22.57 24.53
CA ASP A 109 -5.26 -22.03 23.83
C ASP A 109 -5.17 -20.50 23.64
N SER A 110 -4.72 -19.77 24.66
CA SER A 110 -4.59 -18.30 24.57
C SER A 110 -3.49 -17.88 23.58
N LEU A 111 -2.36 -18.60 23.55
CA LEU A 111 -1.27 -18.35 22.61
C LEU A 111 -1.65 -18.72 21.17
N GLN A 112 -2.31 -19.86 20.95
CA GLN A 112 -2.76 -20.28 19.62
C GLN A 112 -3.82 -19.33 19.06
N VAL A 113 -4.79 -18.90 19.85
CA VAL A 113 -5.79 -17.91 19.42
C VAL A 113 -5.13 -16.56 19.09
N ALA A 114 -4.15 -16.12 19.88
CA ALA A 114 -3.38 -14.90 19.58
C ALA A 114 -2.54 -15.05 18.30
N MET A 115 -1.91 -16.20 18.08
CA MET A 115 -1.16 -16.50 16.86
C MET A 115 -2.06 -16.58 15.63
N LEU A 116 -3.23 -17.21 15.73
CA LEU A 116 -4.22 -17.28 14.66
C LEU A 116 -4.81 -15.90 14.34
N ARG A 117 -5.13 -15.09 15.36
CA ARG A 117 -5.55 -13.70 15.15
C ARG A 117 -4.47 -12.87 14.49
N LYS A 118 -3.21 -13.08 14.88
CA LYS A 118 -2.07 -12.41 14.25
C LYS A 118 -1.88 -12.86 12.80
N GLN A 119 -1.97 -14.17 12.50
CA GLN A 119 -1.88 -14.69 11.14
C GLN A 119 -3.04 -14.22 10.27
N LEU A 120 -4.27 -14.24 10.79
CA LEU A 120 -5.45 -13.72 10.08
C LEU A 120 -5.30 -12.22 9.83
N SER A 121 -4.87 -11.47 10.84
CA SER A 121 -4.51 -10.05 10.68
C SER A 121 -3.42 -9.89 9.65
N ASP A 122 -2.38 -10.72 9.57
CA ASP A 122 -1.31 -10.62 8.57
C ASP A 122 -1.83 -10.92 7.15
N MET A 123 -2.76 -11.88 6.99
CA MET A 123 -3.40 -12.20 5.71
C MET A 123 -4.39 -11.11 5.25
N THR A 124 -5.20 -10.54 6.15
CA THR A 124 -6.17 -9.49 5.79
C THR A 124 -5.60 -8.08 6.00
N GLY A 125 -5.63 -7.22 5.00
CA GLY A 125 -5.23 -5.82 5.11
C GLY A 125 -6.45 -4.92 5.09
N ILE A 126 -6.70 -4.19 6.18
CA ILE A 126 -7.54 -2.99 6.11
C ILE A 126 -6.61 -1.85 5.72
N VAL A 127 -6.85 -1.29 4.53
CA VAL A 127 -6.19 -0.07 4.08
C VAL A 127 -7.12 1.07 4.46
N ASP A 128 -6.77 1.75 5.54
CA ASP A 128 -7.55 2.90 6.01
C ASP A 128 -7.13 4.14 5.23
N GLY A 129 -7.89 4.45 4.19
CA GLY A 129 -7.71 5.64 3.37
C GLY A 129 -7.00 5.41 2.04
N ILE A 130 -7.81 5.27 1.01
CA ILE A 130 -7.49 5.56 -0.39
C ILE A 130 -7.79 7.04 -0.61
N SER A 131 -6.81 7.82 -1.07
CA SER A 131 -7.02 9.18 -1.54
C SER A 131 -6.82 9.19 -3.05
N SER A 132 -7.90 9.37 -3.84
CA SER A 132 -7.91 9.23 -5.31
C SER A 132 -7.42 10.47 -6.07
N LYS A 133 -7.13 11.56 -5.36
CA LYS A 133 -6.53 12.83 -5.80
C LYS A 133 -5.71 13.41 -4.64
N PRO A 134 -4.90 14.47 -4.81
CA PRO A 134 -4.36 15.29 -3.71
C PRO A 134 -5.44 16.03 -2.88
N THR A 135 -6.68 15.52 -2.81
CA THR A 135 -7.78 16.07 -2.02
C THR A 135 -7.97 15.26 -0.74
N LYS A 136 -8.49 15.92 0.30
CA LYS A 136 -8.54 15.47 1.70
C LYS A 136 -9.41 14.23 1.97
N ASP A 137 -10.04 13.64 0.96
CA ASP A 137 -11.01 12.56 1.15
C ASP A 137 -10.30 11.21 1.23
N SER A 138 -10.59 10.48 2.31
CA SER A 138 -10.00 9.20 2.67
C SER A 138 -11.09 8.14 2.58
N TYR A 139 -10.93 7.14 1.72
CA TYR A 139 -11.89 6.07 1.54
C TYR A 139 -11.37 4.76 2.15
N PRO A 140 -12.07 4.15 3.12
CA PRO A 140 -11.64 2.88 3.68
C PRO A 140 -11.85 1.74 2.66
N TRP A 141 -10.84 0.88 2.52
CA TRP A 141 -10.93 -0.31 1.67
C TRP A 141 -10.30 -1.51 2.37
N THR A 142 -11.01 -2.64 2.37
CA THR A 142 -10.58 -3.88 3.05
C THR A 142 -10.40 -4.98 2.03
N THR A 143 -9.28 -5.68 2.10
CA THR A 143 -8.96 -6.76 1.18
C THR A 143 -8.02 -7.81 1.79
N ASP A 144 -7.92 -8.99 1.18
CA ASP A 144 -6.94 -10.02 1.55
C ASP A 144 -5.63 -9.79 0.79
N LEU A 145 -4.52 -9.58 1.51
CA LEU A 145 -3.21 -9.24 0.94
C LEU A 145 -2.56 -10.38 0.14
N GLN A 146 -3.02 -11.61 0.30
CA GLN A 146 -2.51 -12.75 -0.47
C GLN A 146 -3.27 -12.95 -1.78
N THR A 147 -4.57 -12.65 -1.78
CA THR A 147 -5.47 -12.98 -2.90
C THR A 147 -5.97 -11.77 -3.68
N THR A 148 -5.75 -10.55 -3.19
CA THR A 148 -6.13 -9.30 -3.86
C THR A 148 -5.69 -9.28 -5.31
N ALA A 149 -6.63 -8.95 -6.20
CA ALA A 149 -6.40 -8.70 -7.61
C ALA A 149 -6.46 -7.20 -7.92
N LEU A 150 -5.64 -6.77 -8.87
CA LEU A 150 -5.60 -5.38 -9.35
C LEU A 150 -6.93 -4.96 -9.97
N GLN A 151 -7.65 -5.86 -10.62
CA GLN A 151 -8.95 -5.57 -11.23
C GLN A 151 -10.03 -5.28 -10.19
N GLU A 152 -10.03 -5.99 -9.06
CA GLU A 152 -10.93 -5.71 -7.95
C GLU A 152 -10.64 -4.32 -7.36
N PHE A 153 -9.36 -4.01 -7.18
CA PHE A 153 -8.93 -2.70 -6.70
C PHE A 153 -9.36 -1.58 -7.67
N LYS A 154 -9.11 -1.72 -8.98
CA LYS A 154 -9.58 -0.76 -10.00
C LYS A 154 -11.10 -0.60 -9.98
N SER A 155 -11.85 -1.68 -9.81
CA SER A 155 -13.31 -1.66 -9.70
C SER A 155 -13.79 -0.87 -8.47
N ALA A 156 -13.10 -1.01 -7.33
CA ALA A 156 -13.38 -0.20 -6.14
C ALA A 156 -13.10 1.29 -6.38
N LEU A 157 -12.01 1.60 -7.09
CA LEU A 157 -11.63 2.96 -7.44
C LEU A 157 -12.60 3.63 -8.42
N ILE A 158 -13.10 2.91 -9.43
CA ILE A 158 -14.10 3.40 -10.38
C ILE A 158 -15.41 3.76 -9.67
N LYS A 159 -15.82 3.02 -8.64
CA LYS A 159 -17.00 3.39 -7.83
C LYS A 159 -16.84 4.75 -7.14
N ILE A 160 -15.62 5.10 -6.74
CA ILE A 160 -15.28 6.38 -6.09
C ILE A 160 -15.03 7.48 -7.12
N SER A 161 -14.62 7.12 -8.34
CA SER A 161 -14.30 8.06 -9.41
C SER A 161 -14.89 7.60 -10.75
N PRO A 162 -16.23 7.69 -10.91
CA PRO A 162 -16.94 7.15 -12.06
C PRO A 162 -16.52 7.75 -13.40
N GLN A 163 -15.91 8.94 -13.41
CA GLN A 163 -15.40 9.57 -14.62
C GLN A 163 -14.29 8.74 -15.33
N HIS A 164 -13.69 7.77 -14.63
CA HIS A 164 -12.70 6.85 -15.20
C HIS A 164 -13.29 5.48 -15.60
N ALA A 165 -14.61 5.28 -15.49
CA ALA A 165 -15.24 3.98 -15.77
C ALA A 165 -15.06 3.51 -17.22
N SER A 166 -15.00 4.46 -18.17
CA SER A 166 -14.85 4.18 -19.59
C SER A 166 -13.40 4.19 -20.06
N ASP A 167 -12.41 4.30 -19.16
CA ASP A 167 -10.99 4.34 -19.53
C ASP A 167 -10.41 2.92 -19.65
N PRO A 168 -10.21 2.38 -20.87
CA PRO A 168 -9.67 1.03 -21.06
C PRO A 168 -8.20 0.93 -20.66
N TYR A 169 -7.53 2.07 -20.44
CA TYR A 169 -6.13 2.18 -20.10
C TYR A 169 -5.91 2.70 -18.67
N LEU A 170 -6.92 2.61 -17.80
CA LEU A 170 -6.85 3.11 -16.43
C LEU A 170 -5.62 2.55 -15.69
N GLU A 171 -4.69 3.44 -15.34
CA GLU A 171 -3.51 3.14 -14.53
C GLU A 171 -3.70 3.66 -13.10
N VAL A 172 -3.11 2.97 -12.12
CA VAL A 172 -3.13 3.40 -10.72
C VAL A 172 -1.72 3.78 -10.32
N PHE A 173 -1.54 5.05 -9.96
CA PHE A 173 -0.26 5.59 -9.50
C PHE A 173 -0.25 5.57 -7.97
N SER A 174 0.80 5.02 -7.36
CA SER A 174 1.01 5.00 -5.90
C SER A 174 2.16 5.94 -5.52
N TYR A 175 2.04 6.65 -4.41
CA TYR A 175 3.05 7.62 -3.94
C TYR A 175 3.67 7.22 -2.61
N GLU A 176 4.96 7.54 -2.47
CA GLU A 176 5.64 7.52 -1.17
C GLU A 176 5.35 8.82 -0.41
N GLY A 177 4.20 8.89 0.28
CA GLY A 177 3.81 10.08 1.05
C GLY A 177 2.82 10.99 0.32
N ASN A 178 2.90 12.32 0.50
CA ASN A 178 1.91 13.23 -0.06
C ASN A 178 2.14 13.49 -1.58
N ALA A 179 1.05 13.49 -2.35
CA ALA A 179 1.10 13.42 -3.81
C ALA A 179 1.71 14.66 -4.52
N SER A 180 1.95 15.78 -3.85
CA SER A 180 2.40 17.02 -4.50
C SER A 180 3.92 17.07 -4.80
N THR A 181 4.73 16.24 -4.14
CA THR A 181 6.21 16.28 -4.28
C THR A 181 6.88 14.89 -4.23
N SER A 182 6.10 13.83 -4.00
CA SER A 182 6.64 12.48 -3.81
C SER A 182 6.88 11.73 -5.13
N LYS A 183 7.90 10.87 -5.14
CA LYS A 183 8.09 9.87 -6.19
C LYS A 183 6.84 8.98 -6.28
N TYR A 184 6.46 8.65 -7.50
CA TYR A 184 5.34 7.76 -7.79
C TYR A 184 5.81 6.50 -8.50
N GLN A 185 5.01 5.44 -8.41
CA GLN A 185 5.16 4.21 -9.17
C GLN A 185 3.80 3.71 -9.68
N ILE A 186 3.80 3.08 -10.85
CA ILE A 186 2.60 2.50 -11.45
C ILE A 186 2.37 1.10 -10.86
N ILE A 187 1.14 0.82 -10.44
CA ILE A 187 0.72 -0.51 -10.01
C ILE A 187 0.41 -1.34 -11.27
N ARG A 188 1.35 -2.19 -11.67
CA ARG A 188 1.35 -2.87 -12.98
C ARG A 188 0.55 -4.17 -12.98
N ASP A 189 0.59 -4.90 -11.88
CA ASP A 189 0.01 -6.22 -11.75
C ASP A 189 -0.38 -6.51 -10.30
N ASP A 190 -0.97 -7.69 -10.07
CA ASP A 190 -1.44 -8.12 -8.76
C ASP A 190 -0.28 -8.26 -7.75
N HIS A 191 0.91 -8.70 -8.19
CA HIS A 191 2.06 -8.86 -7.31
C HIS A 191 2.59 -7.49 -6.84
N HIS A 192 2.70 -6.52 -7.75
CA HIS A 192 3.03 -5.13 -7.42
C HIS A 192 2.01 -4.52 -6.45
N LEU A 193 0.71 -4.73 -6.68
CA LEU A 193 -0.32 -4.25 -5.77
C LEU A 193 -0.12 -4.83 -4.36
N ARG A 194 0.01 -6.15 -4.24
CA ARG A 194 0.21 -6.83 -2.94
C ARG A 194 1.46 -6.33 -2.21
N ALA A 195 2.56 -6.08 -2.94
CA ALA A 195 3.78 -5.53 -2.37
C ALA A 195 3.56 -4.12 -1.78
N ILE A 196 2.88 -3.25 -2.53
CA ILE A 196 2.56 -1.87 -2.11
C ILE A 196 1.64 -1.85 -0.89
N LEU A 197 0.59 -2.68 -0.90
CA LEU A 197 -0.33 -2.78 0.23
C LEU A 197 0.37 -3.30 1.49
N SER A 198 1.29 -4.26 1.34
CA SER A 198 2.09 -4.78 2.44
C SER A 198 3.00 -3.73 3.07
N ILE A 199 3.56 -2.81 2.24
CA ILE A 199 4.36 -1.68 2.72
C ILE A 199 3.45 -0.67 3.44
N SER A 200 2.32 -0.30 2.83
CA SER A 200 1.38 0.68 3.39
C SER A 200 0.84 0.24 4.76
N LYS A 201 0.48 -1.04 4.92
CA LYS A 201 0.02 -1.61 6.20
C LYS A 201 1.05 -1.53 7.33
N LYS A 202 2.34 -1.62 7.01
CA LYS A 202 3.43 -1.46 8.00
C LYS A 202 3.67 -0.01 8.39
N SER A 203 3.15 0.94 7.61
CA SER A 203 3.28 2.37 7.92
C SER A 203 2.39 2.77 9.10
N ARG A 204 2.84 3.76 9.87
CA ARG A 204 2.17 4.24 11.09
C ARG A 204 0.73 4.72 10.85
N ALA A 205 0.40 5.12 9.62
CA ALA A 205 -0.93 5.61 9.25
C ALA A 205 -1.78 4.58 8.49
N SER A 206 -1.20 3.46 8.02
CA SER A 206 -1.88 2.48 7.15
C SER A 206 -2.61 3.10 5.95
N LYS A 207 -2.08 4.22 5.45
CA LYS A 207 -2.66 5.00 4.34
C LYS A 207 -1.97 4.68 3.04
N LEU A 208 -2.76 4.60 1.97
CA LEU A 208 -2.27 4.46 0.61
C LEU A 208 -2.65 5.70 -0.19
N PHE A 209 -1.64 6.47 -0.59
CA PHE A 209 -1.83 7.61 -1.47
C PHE A 209 -1.77 7.14 -2.91
N ILE A 210 -2.84 7.39 -3.67
CA ILE A 210 -2.92 7.00 -5.06
C ILE A 210 -3.38 8.17 -5.95
N SER A 211 -3.30 7.97 -7.26
CA SER A 211 -3.99 8.82 -8.22
C SER A 211 -4.47 7.97 -9.40
N LEU A 212 -5.68 8.24 -9.87
CA LEU A 212 -6.31 7.59 -11.04
C LEU A 212 -6.12 8.39 -12.33
N ALA A 213 -6.01 9.71 -12.20
CA ALA A 213 -5.33 10.52 -13.20
C ALA A 213 -3.83 10.40 -12.89
N CYS A 214 -2.96 10.24 -13.88
CA CYS A 214 -1.53 10.48 -13.62
C CYS A 214 -1.39 11.84 -12.92
N PRO A 215 -0.51 11.99 -11.90
CA PRO A 215 -0.08 13.33 -11.52
C PRO A 215 0.55 13.89 -12.77
N SER A 216 -0.19 14.74 -13.48
CA SER A 216 0.23 15.24 -14.75
C SER A 216 1.43 16.12 -14.46
N LYS A 217 2.64 15.56 -14.48
CA LYS A 217 3.84 16.38 -14.58
C LYS A 217 3.67 17.19 -15.87
N SER A 218 4.11 18.43 -15.87
CA SER A 218 4.09 19.22 -17.09
C SER A 218 4.77 18.41 -18.19
N TYR A 219 4.31 18.50 -19.44
CA TYR A 219 5.00 17.79 -20.51
C TYR A 219 6.50 18.15 -20.57
N SER A 220 6.85 19.39 -20.19
CA SER A 220 8.24 19.88 -20.06
C SER A 220 9.09 19.17 -18.98
N ALA A 221 8.47 18.43 -18.06
CA ALA A 221 9.14 17.64 -17.04
C ALA A 221 9.49 16.21 -17.51
N TRP A 222 9.17 15.84 -18.75
CA TRP A 222 9.64 14.61 -19.37
C TRP A 222 11.06 14.79 -19.90
N THR A 223 11.93 13.85 -19.54
CA THR A 223 13.27 13.72 -20.13
C THR A 223 13.25 12.71 -21.27
N PHE A 224 14.20 12.83 -22.19
CA PHE A 224 14.30 11.93 -23.34
C PHE A 224 14.55 10.47 -22.93
N ASP A 225 15.38 10.25 -21.90
CA ASP A 225 15.63 8.94 -21.30
C ASP A 225 14.35 8.29 -20.77
N GLU A 226 13.52 9.04 -20.02
CA GLU A 226 12.24 8.55 -19.50
C GLU A 226 11.29 8.15 -20.64
N VAL A 227 11.18 8.99 -21.68
CA VAL A 227 10.35 8.71 -22.85
C VAL A 227 10.84 7.44 -23.56
N CYS A 228 12.14 7.31 -23.81
CA CYS A 228 12.67 6.13 -24.47
C CYS A 228 12.43 4.84 -23.68
N ALA A 229 12.55 4.89 -22.35
CA ALA A 229 12.24 3.74 -21.50
C ALA A 229 10.73 3.42 -21.51
N GLU A 230 9.88 4.44 -21.41
CA GLU A 230 8.41 4.32 -21.35
C GLU A 230 7.85 3.71 -22.65
N TYR A 231 8.27 4.23 -23.80
CA TYR A 231 7.82 3.75 -25.12
C TYR A 231 8.68 2.62 -25.67
N LYS A 232 9.61 2.08 -24.87
CA LYS A 232 10.51 0.97 -25.24
C LYS A 232 11.29 1.25 -26.54
N LEU A 233 11.68 2.51 -26.75
CA LEU A 233 12.48 2.94 -27.91
C LEU A 233 13.95 2.56 -27.75
N SER A 234 14.44 2.44 -26.50
CA SER A 234 15.82 2.06 -26.23
C SER A 234 15.99 1.49 -24.82
N LEU A 235 16.98 0.62 -24.66
CA LEU A 235 17.44 0.11 -23.35
C LEU A 235 18.71 0.83 -22.86
N LEU A 236 19.23 1.79 -23.63
CA LEU A 236 20.46 2.51 -23.29
C LEU A 236 20.18 3.58 -22.23
N SER A 237 21.16 3.83 -21.36
CA SER A 237 21.20 5.08 -20.59
C SER A 237 21.63 6.21 -21.52
N LYS A 238 20.91 7.35 -21.51
CA LYS A 238 21.13 8.49 -22.41
C LYS A 238 21.06 8.11 -23.90
N PRO A 239 19.91 7.63 -24.38
CA PRO A 239 19.76 7.26 -25.78
C PRO A 239 19.94 8.46 -26.72
N PRO A 240 20.54 8.27 -27.91
CA PRO A 240 20.60 9.31 -28.94
C PRO A 240 19.23 9.48 -29.63
N ILE A 241 18.98 10.63 -30.27
CA ILE A 241 17.71 10.89 -30.99
C ILE A 241 17.42 9.86 -32.09
N SER A 242 18.47 9.24 -32.66
CA SER A 242 18.34 8.22 -33.70
C SER A 242 17.61 6.94 -33.28
N VAL A 243 17.25 6.78 -32.00
CA VAL A 243 16.39 5.67 -31.54
C VAL A 243 14.92 5.90 -31.90
N ILE A 244 14.53 7.13 -32.20
CA ILE A 244 13.18 7.44 -32.69
C ILE A 244 13.05 6.83 -34.09
N PRO A 245 12.04 5.99 -34.35
CA PRO A 245 11.84 5.41 -35.66
C PRO A 245 11.57 6.50 -36.69
N LEU A 246 12.08 6.29 -37.91
CA LEU A 246 11.68 7.13 -39.04
C LEU A 246 10.22 6.84 -39.38
N PHE A 247 9.56 7.83 -39.96
CA PHE A 247 8.22 7.64 -40.54
C PHE A 247 8.34 6.76 -41.78
N ASP A 248 8.25 5.45 -41.57
CA ASP A 248 8.26 4.46 -42.63
C ASP A 248 6.83 4.24 -43.17
N GLY A 249 6.69 4.10 -44.49
CA GLY A 249 5.42 3.74 -45.12
C GLY A 249 4.43 4.89 -45.34
N VAL A 250 4.86 6.14 -45.16
CA VAL A 250 4.07 7.33 -45.55
C VAL A 250 4.72 8.01 -46.74
N GLU A 251 4.10 7.92 -47.90
CA GLU A 251 4.53 8.69 -49.07
C GLU A 251 4.11 10.15 -48.92
N ALA A 252 5.08 11.06 -48.98
CA ALA A 252 4.79 12.48 -48.98
C ALA A 252 4.04 12.84 -50.27
N ALA A 253 2.86 13.45 -50.14
CA ALA A 253 2.13 13.96 -51.29
C ALA A 253 2.98 15.04 -51.99
N PRO A 254 3.09 15.00 -53.33
CA PRO A 254 3.80 16.04 -54.06
C PRO A 254 3.10 17.39 -53.87
N LEU A 255 3.88 18.43 -53.58
CA LEU A 255 3.41 19.81 -53.45
C LEU A 255 3.58 20.56 -54.78
N ASP A 256 3.05 19.99 -55.86
CA ASP A 256 3.22 20.47 -57.24
C ASP A 256 1.98 21.17 -57.81
N SER A 257 0.87 21.22 -57.05
CA SER A 257 -0.30 21.98 -57.44
C SER A 257 0.02 23.47 -57.56
N ALA A 258 -0.69 24.18 -58.43
CA ALA A 258 -0.51 25.62 -58.61
C ALA A 258 -0.71 26.41 -57.29
N GLU A 259 -1.65 25.95 -56.45
CA GLU A 259 -1.88 26.53 -55.12
C GLU A 259 -0.72 26.27 -54.16
N ALA A 260 -0.20 25.04 -54.12
CA ALA A 260 0.95 24.69 -53.27
C ALA A 260 2.22 25.44 -53.68
N ILE A 261 2.50 25.55 -54.98
CA ILE A 261 3.62 26.33 -55.51
C ILE A 261 3.50 27.80 -55.11
N LYS A 262 2.31 28.39 -55.29
CA LYS A 262 2.04 29.78 -54.91
C LYS A 262 2.26 30.01 -53.41
N LEU A 263 1.73 29.13 -52.55
CA LEU A 263 1.91 29.23 -51.11
C LEU A 263 3.38 29.09 -50.68
N LYS A 264 4.15 28.23 -51.35
CA LYS A 264 5.59 28.09 -51.12
C LYS A 264 6.35 29.37 -51.45
N ASP A 265 6.02 30.03 -52.55
CA ASP A 265 6.63 31.30 -52.95
C ASP A 265 6.27 32.42 -51.95
N GLU A 266 5.00 32.49 -51.55
CA GLU A 266 4.52 33.44 -50.53
C GLU A 266 5.23 33.23 -49.18
N LEU A 267 5.33 31.98 -48.71
CA LEU A 267 6.08 31.61 -47.50
C LEU A 267 7.55 32.01 -47.59
N THR A 268 8.19 31.76 -48.73
CA THR A 268 9.60 32.12 -48.96
C THR A 268 9.79 33.63 -48.82
N VAL A 269 8.94 34.42 -49.46
CA VAL A 269 8.98 35.90 -49.36
C VAL A 269 8.77 36.37 -47.92
N GLU A 270 7.80 35.77 -47.22
CA GLU A 270 7.48 36.11 -45.84
C GLU A 270 8.64 35.82 -44.87
N VAL A 271 9.23 34.63 -44.94
CA VAL A 271 10.37 34.21 -44.10
C VAL A 271 11.60 35.08 -44.38
N VAL A 272 11.89 35.40 -45.64
CA VAL A 272 13.00 36.31 -46.02
C VAL A 272 12.78 37.70 -45.43
N LYS A 273 11.56 38.25 -45.55
CA LYS A 273 11.21 39.55 -44.96
C LYS A 273 11.41 39.53 -43.45
N ARG A 274 10.89 38.52 -42.74
CA ARG A 274 11.10 38.37 -41.29
C ARG A 274 12.58 38.32 -40.93
N ASN A 275 13.38 37.53 -41.62
CA ASN A 275 14.82 37.41 -41.35
C ASN A 275 15.57 38.73 -41.57
N SER A 276 15.17 39.53 -42.55
CA SER A 276 15.78 40.86 -42.81
C SER A 276 15.36 41.95 -41.81
N ALA A 277 14.11 41.89 -41.32
CA ALA A 277 13.54 42.94 -40.47
C ALA A 277 13.73 42.69 -38.97
N LEU A 278 13.75 41.42 -38.54
CA LEU A 278 13.88 41.04 -37.14
C LEU A 278 15.36 40.86 -36.76
N LYS A 279 15.80 41.59 -35.74
CA LYS A 279 17.15 41.42 -35.20
C LYS A 279 17.23 40.10 -34.41
N GLY A 280 17.76 39.07 -35.05
CA GLY A 280 18.09 37.80 -34.41
C GLY A 280 16.89 36.86 -34.22
N VAL A 281 16.29 36.41 -35.33
CA VAL A 281 15.19 35.42 -35.37
C VAL A 281 15.53 34.08 -34.68
N HIS A 282 16.81 33.79 -34.44
CA HIS A 282 17.28 32.55 -33.83
C HIS A 282 17.71 32.70 -32.35
N LEU A 283 17.56 33.90 -31.76
CA LEU A 283 18.12 34.23 -30.44
C LEU A 283 17.43 33.50 -29.29
N ASN A 284 16.11 33.35 -29.35
CA ASN A 284 15.32 32.67 -28.33
C ASN A 284 14.12 31.92 -28.93
N GLU A 285 13.44 31.14 -28.09
CA GLU A 285 12.29 30.32 -28.49
C GLU A 285 11.16 31.14 -29.11
N ALA A 286 10.80 32.28 -28.51
CA ALA A 286 9.77 33.16 -29.03
C ALA A 286 10.09 33.68 -30.44
N SER A 287 11.33 34.08 -30.71
CA SER A 287 11.76 34.54 -32.03
C SER A 287 11.75 33.42 -33.08
N ARG A 288 12.10 32.19 -32.68
CA ARG A 288 12.02 31.00 -33.55
C ARG A 288 10.58 30.60 -33.84
N SER A 289 9.71 30.73 -32.84
CA SER A 289 8.28 30.43 -32.93
C SER A 289 7.62 31.23 -34.04
N LEU A 290 8.00 32.51 -34.24
CA LEU A 290 7.53 33.30 -35.37
C LEU A 290 7.82 32.66 -36.74
N VAL A 291 9.00 32.05 -36.90
CA VAL A 291 9.35 31.34 -38.15
C VAL A 291 8.60 30.02 -38.25
N VAL A 292 8.57 29.22 -37.19
CA VAL A 292 7.82 27.94 -37.17
C VAL A 292 6.34 28.16 -37.49
N GLY A 293 5.72 29.17 -36.88
CA GLY A 293 4.34 29.56 -37.15
C GLY A 293 4.10 29.94 -38.61
N SER A 294 5.11 30.51 -39.30
CA SER A 294 5.02 30.82 -40.74
C SER A 294 4.77 29.55 -41.57
N TYR A 295 5.56 28.51 -41.31
CA TYR A 295 5.45 27.22 -41.99
C TYR A 295 4.11 26.54 -41.66
N LEU A 296 3.70 26.56 -40.40
CA LEU A 296 2.43 25.93 -39.97
C LEU A 296 1.20 26.65 -40.54
N ILE A 297 1.23 27.99 -40.65
CA ILE A 297 0.17 28.75 -41.31
C ILE A 297 0.08 28.38 -42.78
N ALA A 298 1.21 28.38 -43.51
CA ALA A 298 1.23 28.03 -44.93
C ALA A 298 0.74 26.59 -45.17
N ALA A 299 1.18 25.63 -44.33
CA ALA A 299 0.73 24.24 -44.40
C ALA A 299 -0.77 24.10 -44.10
N THR A 300 -1.28 24.82 -43.09
CA THR A 300 -2.71 24.76 -42.72
C THR A 300 -3.60 25.42 -43.78
N GLU A 301 -3.15 26.51 -44.39
CA GLU A 301 -3.89 27.20 -45.46
C GLU A 301 -4.11 26.29 -46.69
N LEU A 302 -3.14 25.43 -47.01
CA LEU A 302 -3.28 24.44 -48.09
C LEU A 302 -4.44 23.46 -47.84
N PHE A 303 -4.82 23.25 -46.58
CA PHE A 303 -5.90 22.36 -46.15
C PHE A 303 -6.98 23.11 -45.36
N LYS A 304 -7.20 24.40 -45.64
CA LYS A 304 -8.03 25.29 -44.81
C LYS A 304 -9.48 24.84 -44.59
N GLU A 305 -10.04 24.08 -45.53
CA GLU A 305 -11.39 23.52 -45.42
C GLU A 305 -11.47 22.43 -44.33
N ASP A 306 -10.38 21.69 -44.12
CA ASP A 306 -10.33 20.55 -43.22
C ASP A 306 -9.57 20.84 -41.93
N LEU A 307 -8.62 21.77 -41.95
CA LEU A 307 -7.68 22.01 -40.85
C LEU A 307 -7.80 23.42 -40.26
N VAL A 308 -7.48 23.52 -38.97
CA VAL A 308 -7.30 24.77 -38.23
C VAL A 308 -6.05 24.68 -37.35
N LEU A 309 -5.35 25.80 -37.23
CA LEU A 309 -4.16 25.95 -36.41
C LEU A 309 -4.51 26.74 -35.14
N ASP A 310 -4.23 26.14 -33.97
CA ASP A 310 -4.34 26.79 -32.67
C ASP A 310 -2.94 27.08 -32.11
N VAL A 311 -2.85 28.15 -31.31
CA VAL A 311 -1.64 28.55 -30.58
C VAL A 311 -1.89 28.35 -29.09
N GLU A 312 -0.91 27.83 -28.37
CA GLU A 312 -0.98 27.61 -26.91
C GLU A 312 -2.19 26.76 -26.45
N ARG A 313 -2.65 25.82 -27.27
CA ARG A 313 -3.79 24.98 -26.89
C ARG A 313 -3.41 24.05 -25.75
N GLU A 314 -4.28 23.97 -24.74
CA GLU A 314 -4.11 23.04 -23.62
C GLU A 314 -4.39 21.61 -24.10
N ILE A 315 -3.41 20.72 -23.95
CA ILE A 315 -3.57 19.27 -24.16
C ILE A 315 -3.43 18.57 -22.81
N LYS A 316 -4.33 17.63 -22.54
CA LYS A 316 -4.27 16.80 -21.33
C LYS A 316 -4.38 15.34 -21.75
N GLY A 317 -3.54 14.51 -21.16
CA GLY A 317 -3.60 13.07 -21.38
C GLY A 317 -3.10 12.30 -20.19
N ARG A 318 -3.09 10.98 -20.33
CA ARG A 318 -2.75 10.06 -19.25
C ARG A 318 -1.33 10.24 -18.72
N ARG A 319 -0.42 10.90 -19.45
CA ARG A 319 1.01 11.05 -19.08
C ARG A 319 1.43 12.48 -18.79
N GLY A 320 0.52 13.44 -18.85
CA GLY A 320 0.90 14.83 -18.63
C GLY A 320 -0.20 15.82 -18.99
N HIS A 321 0.15 17.08 -18.83
CA HIS A 321 -0.67 18.20 -19.23
C HIS A 321 0.21 19.39 -19.59
N GLY A 322 -0.38 20.31 -20.31
CA GLY A 322 0.21 21.59 -20.63
C GLY A 322 -0.18 22.05 -22.01
N LYS A 323 0.22 23.28 -22.29
CA LYS A 323 0.05 23.89 -23.60
C LYS A 323 1.06 23.32 -24.59
N VAL A 324 0.66 23.26 -25.85
CA VAL A 324 1.55 23.12 -27.00
C VAL A 324 1.71 24.46 -27.67
N ASP A 325 2.90 24.78 -28.19
CA ASP A 325 3.13 26.05 -28.88
C ASP A 325 2.16 26.20 -30.06
N TYR A 326 2.04 25.13 -30.84
CA TYR A 326 1.08 25.05 -31.95
C TYR A 326 0.41 23.67 -32.00
N SER A 327 -0.87 23.64 -32.40
CA SER A 327 -1.59 22.42 -32.69
C SER A 327 -2.46 22.53 -33.93
N VAL A 328 -2.50 21.45 -34.71
CA VAL A 328 -3.31 21.33 -35.92
C VAL A 328 -4.49 20.43 -35.64
N HIS A 329 -5.70 20.87 -35.98
CA HIS A 329 -6.95 20.16 -35.68
C HIS A 329 -7.85 20.03 -36.89
N SER A 330 -8.75 19.05 -36.86
CA SER A 330 -9.86 18.95 -37.80
C SER A 330 -10.88 20.07 -37.58
N ARG A 331 -11.33 20.71 -38.66
CA ARG A 331 -12.41 21.70 -38.64
C ARG A 331 -13.75 21.00 -38.42
N LYS A 332 -14.52 21.49 -37.44
CA LYS A 332 -15.82 20.92 -37.00
C LYS A 332 -16.92 20.83 -38.09
N SER A 333 -16.75 21.47 -39.24
CA SER A 333 -17.76 21.42 -40.32
C SER A 333 -17.80 20.07 -41.04
N ASN A 334 -16.70 19.32 -41.07
CA ASN A 334 -16.59 18.03 -41.78
C ASN A 334 -16.58 16.81 -40.83
N SER A 335 -16.57 17.03 -39.51
CA SER A 335 -16.41 16.01 -38.48
C SER A 335 -17.20 16.39 -37.24
N THR A 336 -18.00 15.46 -36.69
CA THR A 336 -18.64 15.62 -35.37
C THR A 336 -17.63 15.59 -34.21
N LEU A 337 -16.35 15.37 -34.50
CA LEU A 337 -15.27 15.17 -33.53
C LEU A 337 -14.15 16.22 -33.71
N ASP A 338 -13.66 16.73 -32.59
CA ASP A 338 -12.60 17.76 -32.49
C ASP A 338 -11.27 17.05 -32.21
N TYR A 339 -10.57 16.63 -33.27
CA TYR A 339 -9.34 15.84 -33.14
C TYR A 339 -8.10 16.70 -33.33
N THR A 340 -7.13 16.55 -32.42
CA THR A 340 -5.76 17.05 -32.59
C THR A 340 -5.00 16.11 -33.53
N LEU A 341 -4.62 16.61 -34.70
CA LEU A 341 -3.90 15.90 -35.75
C LEU A 341 -2.39 16.05 -35.62
N GLY A 342 -1.93 17.20 -35.13
CA GLY A 342 -0.52 17.47 -34.89
C GLY A 342 -0.31 18.40 -33.70
N ALA A 343 0.87 18.28 -33.09
CA ALA A 343 1.36 19.15 -32.03
C ALA A 343 2.80 19.52 -32.36
N THR A 344 3.17 20.80 -32.21
CA THR A 344 4.54 21.28 -32.44
C THR A 344 5.05 21.98 -31.20
N GLU A 345 6.26 21.60 -30.78
CA GLU A 345 7.01 22.26 -29.71
C GLU A 345 8.23 22.94 -30.33
N VAL A 346 8.42 24.23 -30.06
CA VAL A 346 9.54 25.02 -30.55
C VAL A 346 10.63 25.00 -29.48
N LYS A 347 11.86 24.65 -29.84
CA LYS A 347 13.01 24.69 -28.91
C LYS A 347 14.20 25.43 -29.51
N LYS A 348 14.99 26.07 -28.65
CA LYS A 348 16.25 26.74 -29.05
C LYS A 348 17.46 25.80 -29.03
N GLU A 349 17.71 25.14 -27.91
CA GLU A 349 18.96 24.41 -27.64
C GLU A 349 18.70 22.95 -27.25
N ASP A 350 17.75 22.70 -26.34
CA ASP A 350 17.44 21.34 -25.87
C ASP A 350 16.39 20.65 -26.76
N ILE A 351 16.85 20.22 -27.94
CA ILE A 351 16.02 19.50 -28.90
C ILE A 351 15.56 18.14 -28.34
N GLN A 352 16.36 17.48 -27.50
CA GLN A 352 15.97 16.21 -26.88
C GLN A 352 14.80 16.38 -25.90
N GLN A 353 14.82 17.44 -25.08
CA GLN A 353 13.67 17.80 -24.26
C GLN A 353 12.46 18.14 -25.14
N GLY A 354 12.66 18.85 -26.25
CA GLY A 354 11.61 19.10 -27.24
C GLY A 354 10.95 17.82 -27.75
N PHE A 355 11.75 16.82 -28.16
CA PHE A 355 11.24 15.51 -28.56
C PHE A 355 10.50 14.81 -27.43
N ALA A 356 11.07 14.78 -26.22
CA ALA A 356 10.45 14.11 -25.09
C ALA A 356 9.06 14.70 -24.78
N GLN A 357 8.98 16.03 -24.72
CA GLN A 357 7.75 16.77 -24.51
C GLN A 357 6.74 16.51 -25.64
N ASN A 358 7.16 16.61 -26.90
CA ASN A 358 6.29 16.51 -28.06
C ASN A 358 5.75 15.09 -28.29
N ILE A 359 6.54 14.04 -28.04
CA ILE A 359 6.09 12.64 -28.15
C ILE A 359 4.93 12.36 -27.19
N VAL A 360 5.04 12.80 -25.93
CA VAL A 360 4.00 12.57 -24.93
C VAL A 360 2.75 13.42 -25.20
N GLN A 361 2.91 14.63 -25.74
CA GLN A 361 1.80 15.47 -26.22
C GLN A 361 1.06 14.81 -27.38
N LEU A 362 1.78 14.28 -28.39
CA LEU A 362 1.20 13.59 -29.55
C LEU A 362 0.47 12.30 -29.14
N GLU A 363 1.03 11.52 -28.21
CA GLU A 363 0.37 10.34 -27.68
C GLU A 363 -0.93 10.70 -26.95
N SER A 364 -0.90 11.75 -26.14
CA SER A 364 -2.08 12.27 -25.44
C SER A 364 -3.17 12.72 -26.43
N ALA A 365 -2.77 13.41 -27.50
CA ALA A 365 -3.63 13.84 -28.58
C ALA A 365 -4.24 12.66 -29.37
N LEU A 366 -3.47 11.58 -29.58
CA LEU A 366 -3.91 10.38 -30.28
C LEU A 366 -4.93 9.59 -29.45
N LEU A 367 -4.64 9.34 -28.18
CA LEU A 367 -5.52 8.56 -27.29
C LEU A 367 -6.81 9.31 -26.95
N ALA A 368 -6.80 10.64 -27.01
CA ALA A 368 -8.02 11.43 -26.89
C ALA A 368 -9.03 11.18 -28.04
N ARG A 369 -8.62 10.52 -29.13
CA ARG A 369 -9.50 10.21 -30.28
C ARG A 369 -10.40 8.99 -30.06
N ASP A 370 -10.02 8.13 -29.11
CA ASP A 370 -10.71 6.87 -28.80
C ASP A 370 -11.81 7.04 -27.73
N TYR A 371 -12.10 8.29 -27.35
CA TYR A 371 -13.18 8.74 -26.45
C TYR A 371 -14.18 9.61 -27.20
#